data_AF-A0ABD0MQ19-F1
#
_entry.id   AF-A0ABD0MQ19-F1
#
_cell.length_a   1.000
_cell.length_b   1.000
_cell.length_c   1.000
_cell.angle_alpha   90.00
_cell.angle_beta   90.00
_cell.angle_gamma   90.00
#
_symmetry.space_group_name_H-M   'P 1'
#
loop_
_entity.id
_entity.type
_entity.pdbx_description
1 polymer ?
#
loop_
_entity_poly.entity_id
_entity_poly.type
_entity_poly.pdbx_seq_one_letter_code
_entity_poly.pdbx_strand_id
1 'polypeptide(L)'
;MLSLEMSSVQTKQMLLIRRVQILHYPVVFSPTTGYTDNLHWYRQYGKSKPEFLVLTYSSANEAERSDVDPRFTANVEKREQNHLTNLTISSAAVSDSALYYCALQPTVTGNTSALYKNLLQ
;
A
#
# COMPACT_ATOMS: atom_id res chain seq x y z
N MET A 1 6.27 -3.07 22.41
CA MET A 1 5.23 -2.05 22.20
C MET A 1 5.60 -1.26 20.96
N LEU A 2 5.40 -1.84 19.78
CA LEU A 2 5.59 -1.16 18.50
C LEU A 2 4.19 -0.86 17.95
N SER A 3 3.54 0.11 18.59
CA SER A 3 2.45 0.85 17.96
C SER A 3 3.11 1.92 17.09
N LEU A 4 3.75 1.49 16.00
CA LEU A 4 4.00 2.42 14.90
C LEU A 4 2.62 2.71 14.31
N GLU A 5 2.10 3.89 14.62
CA GLU A 5 0.86 4.40 14.04
C GLU A 5 0.91 4.23 12.52
N MET A 6 0.11 3.29 12.03
CA MET A 6 -0.13 3.03 10.62
C MET A 6 -1.06 4.11 10.02
N SER A 7 -0.82 5.39 10.30
CA SER A 7 -1.62 6.51 9.80
C SER A 7 -0.97 7.05 8.51
N SER A 8 -1.47 6.65 7.33
CA SER A 8 -2.29 7.61 6.59
C SER A 8 -3.28 6.99 5.60
N VAL A 9 -3.12 5.73 5.19
CA VAL A 9 -4.16 4.94 4.49
C VAL A 9 -3.96 3.47 4.84
N GLN A 10 -4.93 2.88 5.55
CA GLN A 10 -5.04 1.43 5.73
C GLN A 10 -6.39 1.00 5.17
N THR A 11 -6.45 0.82 3.85
CA THR A 11 -7.66 0.34 3.22
C THR A 11 -7.68 -1.17 3.30
N LYS A 12 -8.58 -1.70 4.14
CA LYS A 12 -8.81 -3.13 4.31
C LYS A 12 -9.89 -3.58 3.33
N GLN A 13 -9.53 -4.43 2.37
CA GLN A 13 -10.52 -5.10 1.54
C GLN A 13 -10.57 -6.59 1.89
N MET A 14 -11.78 -7.08 2.19
CA MET A 14 -12.00 -8.51 2.40
C MET A 14 -12.29 -9.19 1.08
N LEU A 15 -11.44 -10.14 0.70
CA LEU A 15 -11.59 -10.89 -0.51
C LEU A 15 -11.96 -12.35 -0.22
N LEU A 16 -13.08 -12.78 -0.79
CA LEU A 16 -13.45 -14.19 -0.91
C LEU A 16 -13.42 -14.61 -2.39
N ILE A 17 -12.37 -15.33 -2.81
CA ILE A 17 -12.24 -15.83 -4.19
C ILE A 17 -13.20 -17.02 -4.33
N ARG A 18 -14.39 -16.78 -4.89
CA ARG A 18 -15.43 -17.81 -5.08
C ARG A 18 -15.43 -18.46 -6.47
N ARG A 19 -14.92 -17.75 -7.48
CA ARG A 19 -14.64 -18.22 -8.85
C ARG A 19 -13.35 -17.54 -9.29
N VAL A 20 -12.44 -18.26 -9.94
CA VAL A 20 -11.10 -17.79 -10.32
C VAL A 20 -11.22 -16.58 -11.26
N GLN A 21 -11.19 -15.37 -10.69
CA GLN A 21 -11.19 -14.11 -11.42
C GLN A 21 -9.92 -13.36 -11.03
N ILE A 22 -9.26 -12.75 -12.01
CA ILE A 22 -8.14 -11.82 -11.77
C ILE A 22 -8.73 -10.61 -11.06
N LEU A 23 -8.23 -10.32 -9.86
CA LEU A 23 -8.78 -9.25 -9.06
C LEU A 23 -7.84 -8.08 -9.09
N HIS A 24 -8.38 -6.93 -9.50
CA HIS A 24 -7.75 -5.63 -9.34
C HIS A 24 -8.31 -5.01 -8.05
N TYR A 25 -7.44 -4.72 -7.09
CA TYR A 25 -7.82 -4.02 -5.86
C TYR A 25 -7.34 -2.57 -5.91
N PRO A 26 -8.13 -1.64 -6.47
CA PRO A 26 -7.77 -0.23 -6.47
C PRO A 26 -7.89 0.33 -5.05
N VAL A 27 -6.80 0.90 -4.55
CA VAL A 27 -6.78 1.78 -3.39
C VAL A 27 -6.50 3.19 -3.87
N VAL A 28 -7.44 4.11 -3.61
CA VAL A 28 -7.28 5.53 -3.89
C VAL A 28 -6.39 6.16 -2.84
N PHE A 29 -5.38 6.92 -3.26
CA PHE A 29 -4.58 7.75 -2.38
C PHE A 29 -4.24 9.08 -3.05
N SER A 30 -3.98 10.10 -2.25
CA SER A 30 -3.46 11.39 -2.73
C SER A 30 -1.93 11.36 -2.63
N PRO A 31 -1.19 11.50 -3.75
CA PRO A 31 0.27 11.48 -3.71
C PRO A 31 0.82 12.73 -3.01
N THR A 32 1.96 12.59 -2.34
CA THR A 32 2.68 13.74 -1.77
C THR A 32 3.33 14.55 -2.89
N THR A 33 3.12 15.87 -2.92
CA THR A 33 3.72 16.74 -3.93
C THR A 33 5.23 16.88 -3.72
N GLY A 34 6.01 16.72 -4.80
CA GLY A 34 7.48 16.86 -4.75
C GLY A 34 8.24 15.67 -4.16
N TYR A 35 7.56 14.59 -3.75
CA TYR A 35 8.17 13.37 -3.24
C TYR A 35 7.56 12.13 -3.90
N THR A 36 8.28 11.01 -3.82
CA THR A 36 7.75 9.70 -4.16
C THR A 36 7.29 9.01 -2.89
N ASP A 37 6.05 8.53 -2.87
CA ASP A 37 5.50 7.78 -1.75
C ASP A 37 5.75 6.29 -1.92
N ASN A 38 6.00 5.61 -0.80
CA ASN A 38 6.17 4.16 -0.77
C ASN A 38 4.83 3.49 -0.43
N LEU A 39 4.37 2.61 -1.30
CA LEU A 39 3.12 1.86 -1.18
C LEU A 39 3.45 0.40 -0.92
N HIS A 40 3.11 -0.08 0.28
CA HIS A 40 3.40 -1.44 0.70
C HIS A 40 2.14 -2.27 0.74
N TRP A 41 2.14 -3.39 0.02
CA TRP A 41 1.04 -4.35 0.03
C TRP A 41 1.31 -5.49 1.00
N TYR A 42 0.27 -5.87 1.73
CA TYR A 42 0.28 -6.98 2.67
C TYR A 42 -0.92 -7.89 2.49
N ARG A 43 -0.76 -9.15 2.92
CA ARG A 43 -1.81 -10.16 3.00
C ARG A 43 -1.93 -10.69 4.42
N GLN A 44 -3.14 -10.93 4.90
CA GLN A 44 -3.39 -11.48 6.22
C GLN A 44 -4.42 -12.62 6.14
N TYR A 45 -4.00 -13.81 6.57
CA TYR A 45 -4.90 -14.96 6.72
C TYR A 45 -5.54 -14.98 8.11
N GLY A 46 -6.87 -15.00 8.17
CA GLY A 46 -7.61 -15.10 9.43
C GLY A 46 -7.19 -14.03 10.44
N LYS A 47 -6.72 -14.46 11.62
CA LYS A 47 -6.23 -13.57 12.71
C LYS A 47 -4.70 -13.53 12.80
N SER A 48 -3.99 -14.05 11.81
CA SER A 48 -2.51 -14.04 11.76
C SER A 48 -1.97 -12.62 11.62
N LYS A 49 -0.67 -12.42 11.77
CA LYS A 49 -0.03 -11.14 11.42
C LYS A 49 -0.09 -10.88 9.90
N PRO A 50 -0.16 -9.62 9.44
CA PRO A 50 0.02 -9.29 8.03
C PRO A 50 1.42 -9.68 7.53
N GLU A 51 1.48 -10.21 6.32
CA GLU A 51 2.68 -10.62 5.60
C GLU A 51 2.92 -9.66 4.43
N PHE A 52 4.15 -9.17 4.29
CA PHE A 52 4.52 -8.30 3.18
C PHE A 52 4.48 -9.06 1.85
N LEU A 53 3.97 -8.39 0.80
CA LEU A 53 3.91 -8.91 -0.56
C LEU A 53 4.82 -8.13 -1.51
N VAL A 54 4.60 -6.82 -1.65
CA VAL A 54 5.27 -6.01 -2.66
C VAL A 54 5.30 -4.54 -2.26
N LEU A 55 6.41 -3.89 -2.59
CA LEU A 55 6.59 -2.43 -2.49
C LEU A 55 6.47 -1.86 -3.91
N THR A 56 5.72 -0.78 -4.04
CA THR A 56 5.70 0.04 -5.25
C THR A 56 5.80 1.52 -4.89
N TYR A 57 6.10 2.35 -5.87
CA TYR A 57 6.31 3.78 -5.70
C TYR A 57 5.19 4.57 -6.37
N SER A 58 4.74 5.67 -5.77
CA SER A 58 3.68 6.51 -6.38
C SER A 58 4.10 7.11 -7.73
N SER A 59 5.41 7.18 -8.00
CA SER A 59 6.00 7.62 -9.26
C SER A 59 6.24 6.49 -10.29
N ALA A 60 6.05 5.22 -9.92
CA ALA A 60 6.29 4.08 -10.80
C ALA A 60 5.46 4.18 -12.09
N ASN A 61 6.07 3.76 -13.20
CA ASN A 61 5.43 3.73 -14.53
C ASN A 61 5.15 2.30 -15.00
N GLU A 62 5.74 1.30 -14.35
CA GLU A 62 5.57 -0.12 -14.64
C GLU A 62 5.06 -0.86 -13.41
N ALA A 63 4.54 -2.06 -13.63
CA ALA A 63 4.08 -2.91 -12.53
C ALA A 63 5.28 -3.55 -11.82
N GLU A 64 5.32 -3.41 -10.50
CA GLU A 64 6.31 -4.06 -9.64
C GLU A 64 5.87 -5.49 -9.33
N ARG A 65 6.76 -6.45 -9.58
CA ARG A 65 6.51 -7.86 -9.27
C ARG A 65 6.98 -8.17 -7.86
N SER A 66 6.21 -8.95 -7.13
CA SER A 66 6.60 -9.40 -5.79
C SER A 66 7.79 -10.38 -5.85
N ASP A 67 8.77 -10.14 -4.98
CA ASP A 67 9.88 -11.08 -4.73
C ASP A 67 9.46 -12.28 -3.85
N VAL A 68 8.34 -12.16 -3.13
CA VAL A 68 7.85 -13.18 -2.18
C VAL A 68 6.97 -14.21 -2.90
N ASP A 69 6.05 -13.74 -3.76
CA ASP A 69 5.21 -14.61 -4.58
C ASP A 69 5.06 -13.97 -5.98
N PRO A 70 5.75 -14.52 -6.99
CA PRO A 70 5.78 -13.95 -8.35
C PRO A 70 4.40 -13.83 -9.03
N ARG A 71 3.36 -14.47 -8.50
CA ARG A 71 1.99 -14.29 -9.02
C ARG A 71 1.44 -12.90 -8.71
N PHE A 72 2.00 -12.19 -7.73
CA PHE A 72 1.59 -10.86 -7.34
C PHE A 72 2.34 -9.78 -8.10
N THR A 73 1.60 -8.79 -8.58
CA THR A 73 2.13 -7.56 -9.17
C THR A 73 1.36 -6.35 -8.63
N ALA A 74 2.05 -5.26 -8.32
CA ALA A 74 1.44 -4.00 -7.92
C ALA A 74 1.74 -2.90 -8.94
N ASN A 75 0.77 -2.06 -9.26
CA ASN A 75 0.96 -0.92 -10.14
C ASN A 75 0.23 0.32 -9.63
N VAL A 76 0.62 1.49 -10.14
CA VAL A 76 -0.01 2.77 -9.83
C VAL A 76 -0.59 3.36 -11.11
N GLU A 77 -1.88 3.67 -11.09
CA GLU A 77 -2.57 4.44 -12.12
C GLU A 77 -2.67 5.89 -11.63
N LYS A 78 -2.04 6.80 -12.38
CA LYS A 78 -1.98 8.23 -12.06
C LYS A 78 -3.20 8.92 -12.65
N ARG A 79 -3.96 9.66 -11.83
CA ARG A 79 -5.09 10.50 -12.26
C ARG A 79 -4.87 11.93 -11.79
N GLU A 80 -5.63 12.87 -12.35
CA GLU A 80 -5.43 14.31 -12.10
C GLU A 80 -5.55 14.69 -10.62
N GLN A 81 -6.54 14.13 -9.90
CA GLN A 81 -6.80 14.50 -8.50
C GLN A 81 -6.30 13.48 -7.48
N ASN A 82 -6.12 12.22 -7.89
CA ASN A 82 -5.69 11.13 -7.02
C ASN A 82 -5.01 10.02 -7.81
N HIS A 83 -4.29 9.15 -7.12
CA HIS A 83 -3.73 7.95 -7.70
C HIS A 83 -4.49 6.72 -7.22
N LEU A 84 -4.48 5.68 -8.04
CA LEU A 84 -4.94 4.35 -7.67
C LEU A 84 -3.75 3.41 -7.63
N THR A 85 -3.56 2.69 -6.53
CA THR A 85 -2.67 1.52 -6.54
C THR A 85 -3.49 0.25 -6.65
N ASN A 86 -3.06 -0.67 -7.51
CA ASN A 86 -3.69 -1.96 -7.72
C ASN A 86 -2.74 -3.07 -7.31
N LEU A 87 -3.26 -4.10 -6.65
CA LEU A 87 -2.60 -5.39 -6.50
C LEU A 87 -3.33 -6.42 -7.36
N THR A 88 -2.57 -7.14 -8.18
CA THR A 88 -3.06 -8.16 -9.09
C THR A 88 -2.42 -9.50 -8.75
N ILE A 89 -3.20 -10.58 -8.84
CA ILE A 89 -2.75 -11.97 -8.73
C ILE A 89 -3.08 -12.73 -10.01
N SER A 90 -2.06 -13.15 -10.76
CA SER A 90 -2.23 -13.70 -12.12
C SER A 90 -2.89 -15.09 -12.17
N SER A 91 -2.79 -15.85 -11.09
CA SER A 91 -3.33 -17.21 -10.98
C SER A 91 -3.99 -17.40 -9.61
N ALA A 92 -5.06 -16.63 -9.42
CA ALA A 92 -5.80 -16.59 -8.16
C ALA A 92 -6.49 -17.93 -7.88
N ALA A 93 -6.31 -18.48 -6.69
CA ALA A 93 -7.00 -19.67 -6.22
C ALA A 93 -7.85 -19.34 -4.98
N VAL A 94 -8.80 -20.22 -4.64
CA VAL A 94 -9.62 -20.07 -3.42
C VAL A 94 -8.74 -19.92 -2.17
N SER A 95 -7.59 -20.59 -2.13
CA SER A 95 -6.58 -20.52 -1.06
C SER A 95 -5.91 -19.14 -0.91
N ASP A 96 -6.01 -18.26 -1.91
CA ASP A 96 -5.53 -16.89 -1.82
C ASP A 96 -6.56 -15.96 -1.16
N SER A 97 -7.73 -16.46 -0.75
CA SER A 97 -8.73 -15.69 -0.01
C SER A 97 -8.17 -15.25 1.34
N ALA A 98 -8.02 -13.94 1.50
CA ALA A 98 -7.45 -13.31 2.67
C ALA A 98 -7.87 -11.84 2.75
N LEU A 99 -7.43 -11.16 3.80
CA LEU A 99 -7.48 -9.70 3.88
C LEU A 99 -6.24 -9.13 3.19
N TYR A 100 -6.42 -8.12 2.36
CA TYR A 100 -5.33 -7.41 1.70
C TYR A 100 -5.29 -5.95 2.15
N TYR A 101 -4.09 -5.46 2.43
CA TYR A 101 -3.84 -4.13 2.97
C TYR A 101 -2.82 -3.41 2.11
N CYS A 102 -3.08 -2.14 1.81
CA CYS A 102 -2.07 -1.22 1.32
C CYS A 102 -1.73 -0.23 2.43
N ALA A 103 -0.44 -0.02 2.68
CA ALA A 103 0.09 0.95 3.63
C ALA A 103 0.93 1.99 2.88
N LEU A 104 0.52 3.25 2.97
CA LEU A 104 1.33 4.38 2.55
C LEU A 104 2.34 4.69 3.67
N GLN A 105 3.64 4.70 3.35
CA GLN A 105 4.65 5.12 4.32
C GLN A 105 4.53 6.63 4.54
N PRO A 106 4.32 7.10 5.78
CA PRO A 106 4.32 8.54 6.05
C PRO A 106 5.74 9.07 5.86
N THR A 107 5.90 10.04 4.97
CA THR A 107 7.08 10.91 4.97
C THR A 107 6.93 11.86 6.15
N VAL A 108 7.85 11.80 7.11
CA VAL A 108 7.88 12.75 8.23
C VAL A 108 8.24 14.12 7.66
N THR A 109 7.24 14.90 7.26
CA THR A 109 7.43 16.33 7.00
C THR A 109 7.39 17.05 8.34
N GLY A 110 8.46 16.89 9.12
CA GLY A 110 8.65 17.69 10.33
C GLY A 110 8.68 19.16 9.94
N ASN A 111 7.67 19.93 10.34
CA ASN A 111 7.69 21.38 10.19
C ASN A 111 8.76 21.94 11.15
N THR A 112 10.01 21.99 10.70
CA THR A 112 11.15 22.47 11.48
C THR A 112 10.98 23.91 11.97
N SER A 113 10.05 24.68 11.37
CA SER A 113 9.73 26.05 11.80
C SER A 113 9.07 26.14 13.19
N ALA A 114 8.47 25.06 13.70
CA ALA A 114 7.93 25.01 15.07
C ALA A 114 9.00 24.72 16.15
N LEU A 115 10.12 24.10 15.78
CA LEU A 115 11.22 23.78 16.69
C LEU A 115 12.12 25.00 16.97
N TYR A 116 12.32 25.88 15.98
CA TYR A 116 13.15 27.07 16.18
C TYR A 116 12.54 28.09 17.16
N LYS A 117 11.20 28.14 17.28
CA LYS A 117 10.54 29.06 18.22
C LYS A 117 10.66 28.64 19.69
N ASN A 118 10.94 27.37 19.97
CA ASN A 118 11.08 26.86 21.35
C ASN A 118 12.53 26.82 21.84
N LEU A 119 13.52 27.11 20.98
CA LEU A 119 14.95 27.16 21.34
C LEU A 119 15.46 28.59 21.53
N LEU A 120 14.63 29.61 21.29
CA LEU A 120 14.93 31.02 21.50
C LEU A 120 14.15 31.64 22.68
N GLN A 121 13.62 30.81 23.58
CA GLN A 121 12.90 31.27 24.77
C GLN A 121 13.76 31.09 26.02
#